data_AF-A0A2V9G4J2-F1
#
_entry.id   AF-A0A2V9G4J2-F1
#
_cell.length_a   1.000
_cell.length_b   1.000
_cell.length_c   1.000
_cell.angle_alpha   90.00
_cell.angle_beta   90.00
_cell.angle_gamma   90.00
#
_symmetry.space_group_name_H-M   'P 1'
#
loop_
_entity.id
_entity.type
_entity.pdbx_description
1 polymer ?
#
loop_
_entity_poly.entity_id
_entity_poly.type
_entity_poly.pdbx_seq_one_letter_code
_entity_poly.pdbx_strand_id
1 'polypeptide(L)'
;MRVFLVSLLMVNAAGLLASQEIVDRIAARVENDIILLSDIRVLSRYQRFLDGKSETDAHILDRLIDQWMVRTEADVSRFPHPSDAEIDGALERLRKSFSSAEQYEVSRKQSGLSDSQVRGMLASQLYLSNYLDSRFRPAVQVDPPAIEDFYRNTFVPQAKAGGQEPPSLDAAHDLIQEALVQRGINEQSEKWLRESRTRLHIDILLEGGSK
;
A
#
# COMPACT_ATOMS: atom_id res chain seq x y z
N MET A 1 -1.35 23.08 83.04
CA MET A 1 -2.54 23.16 82.17
C MET A 1 -2.16 23.93 80.91
N ARG A 2 -2.48 23.36 79.73
CA ARG A 2 -2.22 23.79 78.33
C ARG A 2 -1.19 22.94 77.58
N VAL A 3 -1.69 21.80 77.12
CA VAL A 3 -1.14 20.97 76.04
C VAL A 3 -1.42 21.71 74.72
N PHE A 4 -0.39 21.95 73.91
CA PHE A 4 -0.58 22.30 72.49
C PHE A 4 0.04 21.19 71.65
N LEU A 5 -0.84 20.40 71.05
CA LEU A 5 -0.57 19.39 70.04
C LEU A 5 -0.26 20.13 68.73
N VAL A 6 0.95 20.01 68.20
CA VAL A 6 1.26 20.48 66.84
C VAL A 6 1.17 19.27 65.92
N SER A 7 0.08 19.20 65.16
CA SER A 7 -0.17 18.17 64.15
C SER A 7 0.82 18.33 62.99
N LEU A 8 1.61 17.30 62.75
CA LEU A 8 2.49 17.16 61.60
C LEU A 8 1.66 16.76 60.37
N LEU A 9 1.44 17.70 59.45
CA LEU A 9 0.83 17.46 58.15
C LEU A 9 1.85 16.75 57.24
N MET A 10 1.68 15.44 57.05
CA MET A 10 2.33 14.71 55.95
C MET A 10 1.67 15.12 54.62
N VAL A 11 2.37 15.94 53.83
CA VAL A 11 2.02 16.19 52.43
C VAL A 11 2.45 14.97 51.63
N ASN A 12 1.48 14.12 51.29
CA ASN A 12 1.67 13.08 50.28
C ASN A 12 1.77 13.75 48.91
N ALA A 13 2.99 13.90 48.40
CA ALA A 13 3.23 14.23 47.00
C ALA A 13 2.84 13.02 46.13
N ALA A 14 1.57 12.94 45.77
CA ALA A 14 1.12 12.04 44.71
C ALA A 14 1.81 12.50 43.41
N GLY A 15 2.78 11.70 42.96
CA GLY A 15 3.47 11.93 41.70
C GLY A 15 2.44 12.02 40.57
N LEU A 16 2.38 13.17 39.92
CA LEU A 16 1.72 13.34 38.64
C LEU A 16 2.45 12.42 37.65
N LEU A 17 1.89 11.24 37.41
CA LEU A 17 2.21 10.44 36.24
C LEU A 17 1.83 11.29 35.03
N ALA A 18 2.80 12.01 34.48
CA ALA A 18 2.64 12.65 33.18
C ALA A 18 2.31 11.54 32.18
N SER A 19 1.08 11.54 31.69
CA SER A 19 0.69 10.70 30.55
C SER A 19 1.60 11.08 29.39
N GLN A 20 2.52 10.19 29.03
CA GLN A 20 3.37 10.38 27.86
C GLN A 20 2.48 10.32 26.62
N GLU A 21 2.11 11.50 26.10
CA GLU A 21 1.32 11.60 24.88
C GLU A 21 2.19 11.13 23.70
N ILE A 22 1.76 10.06 23.03
CA ILE A 22 2.42 9.57 21.82
C ILE A 22 1.98 10.49 20.68
N VAL A 23 2.79 11.50 20.38
CA VAL A 23 2.59 12.37 19.21
C VAL A 23 3.17 11.69 17.99
N ASP A 24 2.33 11.43 16.99
CA ASP A 24 2.78 10.90 15.71
C ASP A 24 3.52 11.97 14.90
N ARG A 25 4.64 11.59 14.28
CA ARG A 25 5.49 12.53 13.55
C ARG A 25 5.00 12.69 12.12
N ILE A 26 5.11 13.88 11.57
CA ILE A 26 4.87 14.14 10.16
C ILE A 26 6.11 13.71 9.38
N ALA A 27 5.94 12.82 8.41
CA ALA A 27 7.00 12.36 7.51
C ALA A 27 7.10 13.22 6.24
N ALA A 28 5.98 13.72 5.73
CA ALA A 28 5.95 14.71 4.66
C ALA A 28 4.68 15.54 4.71
N ARG A 29 4.72 16.73 4.11
CA ARG A 29 3.54 17.50 3.71
C ARG A 29 3.44 17.45 2.20
N VAL A 30 2.23 17.20 1.69
CA VAL A 30 1.95 17.16 0.25
C VAL A 30 0.75 18.06 0.02
N GLU A 31 0.98 19.19 -0.65
CA GLU A 31 -0.02 20.27 -0.75
C GLU A 31 -0.54 20.68 0.64
N ASN A 32 -1.82 20.41 0.92
CA ASN A 32 -2.49 20.73 2.19
C ASN A 32 -2.64 19.51 3.12
N ASP A 33 -2.14 18.35 2.70
CA ASP A 33 -2.22 17.10 3.45
C ASP A 33 -0.87 16.72 4.07
N ILE A 34 -0.93 15.76 5.01
CA ILE A 34 0.24 15.23 5.70
C ILE A 34 0.31 13.72 5.54
N ILE A 35 1.52 13.20 5.41
CA ILE A 35 1.83 11.78 5.53
C ILE A 35 2.56 11.59 6.86
N LEU A 36 2.08 10.65 7.68
CA LEU A 36 2.62 10.40 9.01
C LEU A 36 3.72 9.32 8.98
N LEU A 37 4.57 9.33 10.00
CA LEU A 37 5.56 8.28 10.21
C LEU A 37 4.89 6.95 10.53
N SER A 38 3.72 6.95 11.17
CA SER A 38 2.95 5.72 11.36
C SER A 38 2.46 5.11 10.04
N ASP A 39 2.11 5.92 9.03
CA ASP A 39 1.71 5.43 7.70
C ASP A 39 2.85 4.65 7.04
N ILE A 40 4.07 5.20 7.11
CA ILE A 40 5.29 4.53 6.65
C ILE A 40 5.46 3.18 7.36
N ARG A 41 5.34 3.16 8.69
CA ARG A 41 5.51 1.95 9.48
C ARG A 41 4.44 0.89 9.18
N VAL A 42 3.20 1.30 8.92
CA VAL A 42 2.12 0.36 8.59
C VAL A 42 2.34 -0.21 7.19
N LEU A 43 2.64 0.63 6.19
CA LEU A 43 2.89 0.17 4.83
C LEU A 43 4.14 -0.73 4.76
N SER A 44 5.22 -0.38 5.45
CA SER A 44 6.44 -1.20 5.55
C SER A 44 6.16 -2.58 6.16
N ARG A 45 5.37 -2.63 7.25
CA ARG A 45 4.93 -3.91 7.85
C ARG A 45 4.05 -4.72 6.90
N TYR A 46 3.15 -4.05 6.19
CA TYR A 46 2.27 -4.69 5.21
C TYR A 46 3.03 -5.30 4.04
N GLN A 47 4.02 -4.60 3.48
CA GLN A 47 4.85 -5.15 2.41
C GLN A 47 5.67 -6.36 2.89
N ARG A 48 6.33 -6.24 4.04
CA ARG A 48 7.07 -7.36 4.64
C ARG A 48 6.17 -8.57 4.89
N PHE A 49 4.93 -8.33 5.30
CA PHE A 49 3.92 -9.36 5.48
C PHE A 49 3.57 -10.09 4.17
N LEU A 50 3.53 -9.38 3.03
CA LEU A 50 3.14 -9.97 1.74
C LEU A 50 4.25 -10.77 1.07
N ASP A 51 5.47 -10.23 0.99
CA ASP A 51 6.53 -10.82 0.17
C ASP A 51 7.89 -10.91 0.89
N GLY A 52 7.93 -10.60 2.19
CA GLY A 52 9.14 -10.64 3.00
C GLY A 52 10.13 -9.51 2.71
N LYS A 53 9.84 -8.60 1.77
CA LYS A 53 10.77 -7.53 1.41
C LYS A 53 10.71 -6.39 2.41
N SER A 54 11.85 -5.72 2.55
CA SER A 54 12.00 -4.52 3.34
C SER A 54 12.57 -3.42 2.47
N GLU A 55 11.93 -2.25 2.49
CA GLU A 55 12.40 -1.04 1.82
C GLU A 55 12.80 0.01 2.87
N THR A 56 13.51 1.05 2.44
CA THR A 56 13.84 2.19 3.30
C THR A 56 12.60 3.05 3.51
N ASP A 57 12.53 3.76 4.63
CA ASP A 57 11.42 4.69 4.92
C ASP A 57 11.23 5.73 3.80
N ALA A 58 12.31 6.15 3.13
CA ALA A 58 12.25 7.04 1.98
C ALA A 58 11.49 6.43 0.79
N HIS A 59 11.78 5.17 0.43
CA HIS A 59 11.04 4.50 -0.65
C HIS A 59 9.57 4.24 -0.26
N ILE A 60 9.30 3.91 1.00
CA ILE A 60 7.92 3.77 1.47
C ILE A 60 7.19 5.11 1.38
N LEU A 61 7.84 6.21 1.79
CA LEU A 61 7.28 7.55 1.66
C LEU A 61 6.98 7.89 0.19
N ASP A 62 7.90 7.60 -0.73
CA ASP A 62 7.68 7.81 -2.17
C ASP A 62 6.41 7.10 -2.65
N ARG A 63 6.21 5.84 -2.23
CA ARG A 63 4.99 5.07 -2.56
C ARG A 63 3.74 5.68 -1.92
N LEU A 64 3.82 6.21 -0.70
CA LEU A 64 2.70 6.87 -0.04
C LEU A 64 2.33 8.19 -0.74
N ILE A 65 3.32 8.94 -1.23
CA ILE A 65 3.09 10.13 -2.04
C ILE A 65 2.39 9.74 -3.34
N ASP A 66 2.87 8.71 -4.06
CA ASP A 66 2.21 8.24 -5.28
C ASP A 66 0.76 7.78 -4.99
N GLN A 67 0.53 7.05 -3.89
CA GLN A 67 -0.82 6.65 -3.47
C GLN A 67 -1.72 7.84 -3.13
N TRP A 68 -1.17 8.87 -2.47
CA TRP A 68 -1.89 10.11 -2.18
C TRP A 68 -2.31 10.78 -3.49
N MET A 69 -1.41 10.88 -4.49
CA MET A 69 -1.72 11.49 -5.78
C MET A 69 -2.86 10.78 -6.51
N VAL A 70 -2.80 9.45 -6.58
CA VAL A 70 -3.85 8.62 -7.20
C VAL A 70 -5.17 8.81 -6.46
N ARG A 71 -5.14 8.76 -5.12
CA ARG A 71 -6.34 8.90 -4.28
C ARG A 71 -7.00 10.26 -4.45
N THR A 72 -6.22 11.33 -4.40
CA THR A 72 -6.72 12.70 -4.55
C THR A 72 -7.41 12.88 -5.90
N GLU A 73 -6.81 12.40 -6.99
CA GLU A 73 -7.44 12.46 -8.31
C GLU A 73 -8.72 11.60 -8.38
N ALA A 74 -8.69 10.38 -7.81
CA ALA A 74 -9.87 9.51 -7.74
C ALA A 74 -11.03 10.17 -6.99
N ASP A 75 -10.75 10.81 -5.86
CA ASP A 75 -11.72 11.51 -5.01
C ASP A 75 -12.31 12.74 -5.73
N VAL A 76 -11.47 13.52 -6.42
CA VAL A 76 -11.91 14.65 -7.26
C VAL A 76 -12.86 14.17 -8.36
N SER A 77 -12.55 13.03 -8.97
CA SER A 77 -13.41 12.43 -10.00
C SER A 77 -14.66 11.73 -9.44
N ARG A 78 -14.79 11.64 -8.11
CA ARG A 78 -15.85 10.90 -7.39
C ARG A 78 -15.92 9.43 -7.81
N PHE A 79 -14.75 8.82 -8.00
CA PHE A 79 -14.66 7.41 -8.35
C PHE A 79 -15.27 6.56 -7.23
N PRO A 80 -16.06 5.51 -7.56
CA PRO A 80 -16.68 4.68 -6.54
C PRO A 80 -15.64 3.92 -5.71
N HIS A 81 -15.84 3.90 -4.39
CA HIS A 81 -15.07 3.04 -3.51
C HIS A 81 -15.44 1.56 -3.72
N PRO A 82 -14.50 0.62 -3.50
CA PRO A 82 -14.79 -0.80 -3.57
C PRO A 82 -15.83 -1.18 -2.50
N SER A 83 -16.72 -2.09 -2.89
CA SER A 83 -17.73 -2.67 -2.00
C SER A 83 -17.10 -3.61 -0.97
N ASP A 84 -17.81 -3.85 0.14
CA ASP A 84 -17.37 -4.82 1.15
C ASP A 84 -17.14 -6.22 0.58
N ALA A 85 -17.97 -6.65 -0.38
CA ALA A 85 -17.82 -7.93 -1.04
C ALA A 85 -16.51 -8.05 -1.86
N GLU A 86 -16.10 -6.97 -2.53
CA GLU A 86 -14.83 -6.94 -3.26
C GLU A 86 -13.63 -6.99 -2.30
N ILE A 87 -13.72 -6.27 -1.17
CA ILE A 87 -12.69 -6.26 -0.13
C ILE A 87 -12.60 -7.64 0.53
N ASP A 88 -13.74 -8.28 0.84
CA ASP A 88 -13.79 -9.64 1.40
C ASP A 88 -13.19 -10.65 0.42
N GLY A 89 -13.53 -10.57 -0.86
CA GLY A 89 -12.93 -11.42 -1.89
C GLY A 89 -11.42 -11.22 -2.02
N ALA A 90 -10.93 -9.99 -1.90
CA ALA A 90 -9.49 -9.72 -1.88
C ALA A 90 -8.81 -10.28 -0.62
N LEU A 91 -9.46 -10.18 0.54
CA LEU A 91 -8.95 -10.75 1.79
C LEU A 91 -8.89 -12.28 1.74
N GLU A 92 -9.89 -12.93 1.15
CA GLU A 92 -9.88 -14.38 0.94
C GLU A 92 -8.76 -14.81 0.00
N ARG A 93 -8.56 -14.09 -1.11
CA ARG A 93 -7.44 -14.36 -2.04
C ARG A 93 -6.09 -14.20 -1.35
N LEU A 94 -5.93 -13.15 -0.54
CA LEU A 94 -4.74 -12.95 0.27
C LEU A 94 -4.54 -14.11 1.26
N ARG A 95 -5.56 -14.54 1.98
CA ARG A 95 -5.42 -15.70 2.89
C ARG A 95 -5.02 -16.98 2.15
N LYS A 96 -5.56 -17.20 0.95
CA LYS A 96 -5.25 -18.35 0.10
C LYS A 96 -3.84 -18.31 -0.51
N SER A 97 -3.15 -17.16 -0.51
CA SER A 97 -1.76 -17.08 -0.96
C SER A 97 -0.76 -17.57 0.09
N PHE A 98 -1.18 -17.74 1.34
CA PHE A 98 -0.39 -18.37 2.40
C PHE A 98 -0.55 -19.88 2.35
N SER A 99 0.43 -20.62 2.88
CA SER A 99 0.40 -22.09 2.87
C SER A 99 -0.75 -22.67 3.70
N SER A 100 -1.23 -21.93 4.69
CA SER A 100 -2.41 -22.25 5.48
C SER A 100 -3.00 -21.00 6.15
N ALA A 101 -4.24 -21.10 6.62
CA ALA A 101 -4.87 -20.03 7.41
C ALA A 101 -4.11 -19.74 8.72
N GLU A 102 -3.53 -20.78 9.35
CA GLU A 102 -2.69 -20.61 10.54
C GLU A 102 -1.40 -19.83 10.21
N GLN A 103 -0.76 -20.14 9.08
CA GLN A 103 0.45 -19.46 8.65
C GLN A 103 0.18 -17.99 8.31
N TYR A 104 -0.98 -17.67 7.73
CA TYR A 104 -1.46 -16.29 7.57
C TYR A 104 -1.55 -15.58 8.93
N GLU A 105 -2.23 -16.17 9.91
CA GLU A 105 -2.43 -15.55 11.22
C GLU A 105 -1.12 -15.33 11.98
N VAL A 106 -0.20 -16.30 11.93
CA VAL A 106 1.13 -16.17 12.52
C VAL A 106 1.90 -15.04 11.86
N SER A 107 1.95 -15.01 10.52
CA SER A 107 2.70 -14.00 9.76
C SER A 107 2.14 -12.59 9.99
N ARG A 108 0.81 -12.45 10.05
CA ARG A 108 0.12 -11.17 10.33
C ARG A 108 0.48 -10.65 11.72
N LYS A 109 0.40 -11.52 12.73
CA LYS A 109 0.74 -11.17 14.13
C LYS A 109 2.22 -10.82 14.29
N GLN A 110 3.13 -11.58 13.67
CA GLN A 110 4.56 -11.27 13.66
C GLN A 110 4.86 -9.93 12.99
N SER A 111 4.09 -9.58 11.97
CA SER A 111 4.18 -8.27 11.30
C SER A 111 3.57 -7.14 12.11
N GLY A 112 2.89 -7.43 13.23
CA GLY A 112 2.26 -6.43 14.08
C GLY A 112 1.09 -5.69 13.41
N LEU A 113 0.40 -6.36 12.49
CA LEU A 113 -0.76 -5.82 11.77
C LEU A 113 -2.08 -6.32 12.41
N SER A 114 -3.02 -5.40 12.59
CA SER A 114 -4.41 -5.75 12.91
C SER A 114 -5.17 -6.22 11.67
N ASP A 115 -6.29 -6.92 11.87
CA ASP A 115 -7.20 -7.28 10.78
C ASP A 115 -7.73 -6.04 10.05
N SER A 116 -8.03 -4.96 10.79
CA SER A 116 -8.49 -3.71 10.22
C SER A 116 -7.43 -3.02 9.36
N GLN A 117 -6.15 -3.11 9.73
CA GLN A 117 -5.05 -2.57 8.92
C GLN A 117 -4.89 -3.36 7.62
N VAL A 118 -4.96 -4.69 7.66
CA VAL A 118 -4.90 -5.53 6.45
C VAL A 118 -6.09 -5.23 5.54
N ARG A 119 -7.30 -5.19 6.10
CA ARG A 119 -8.52 -4.85 5.34
C ARG A 119 -8.43 -3.46 4.71
N GLY A 120 -7.97 -2.46 5.46
CA GLY A 120 -7.81 -1.09 4.98
C GLY A 120 -6.78 -0.97 3.85
N MET A 121 -5.66 -1.69 3.95
CA MET A 121 -4.65 -1.74 2.89
C MET A 121 -5.19 -2.38 1.61
N LEU A 122 -5.95 -3.48 1.72
CA LEU A 122 -6.61 -4.11 0.58
C LEU A 122 -7.66 -3.19 -0.07
N ALA A 123 -8.47 -2.52 0.75
CA ALA A 123 -9.47 -1.57 0.26
C ALA A 123 -8.80 -0.40 -0.49
N SER A 124 -7.72 0.17 0.08
CA SER A 124 -6.93 1.20 -0.59
C SER A 124 -6.34 0.68 -1.90
N GLN A 125 -5.71 -0.50 -1.89
CA GLN A 125 -5.10 -1.06 -3.09
C GLN A 125 -6.14 -1.26 -4.21
N LEU A 126 -7.31 -1.83 -3.90
CA LEU A 126 -8.40 -2.00 -4.85
C LEU A 126 -8.89 -0.66 -5.40
N TYR A 127 -9.10 0.33 -4.53
CA TYR A 127 -9.58 1.65 -4.94
C TYR A 127 -8.61 2.29 -5.94
N LEU A 128 -7.32 2.32 -5.61
CA LEU A 128 -6.30 2.92 -6.45
C LEU A 128 -6.11 2.14 -7.77
N SER A 129 -6.07 0.80 -7.72
CA SER A 129 -5.91 -0.01 -8.94
C SER A 129 -7.11 0.11 -9.87
N ASN A 130 -8.33 0.07 -9.34
CA ASN A 130 -9.55 0.19 -10.14
C ASN A 130 -9.66 1.58 -10.78
N TYR A 131 -9.24 2.62 -10.06
CA TYR A 131 -9.19 3.97 -10.61
C TYR A 131 -8.21 4.09 -11.78
N LEU A 132 -6.96 3.61 -11.59
CA LEU A 132 -5.94 3.64 -12.63
C LEU A 132 -6.36 2.82 -13.86
N ASP A 133 -6.92 1.63 -13.65
CA ASP A 133 -7.47 0.80 -14.72
C ASP A 133 -8.55 1.56 -15.50
N SER A 134 -9.57 2.08 -14.80
CA SER A 134 -10.66 2.83 -15.43
C SER A 134 -10.16 4.07 -16.19
N ARG A 135 -9.13 4.75 -15.68
CA ARG A 135 -8.61 5.98 -16.27
C ARG A 135 -7.82 5.72 -17.54
N PHE A 136 -6.94 4.71 -17.52
CA PHE A 136 -5.95 4.51 -18.57
C PHE A 136 -6.31 3.42 -19.57
N ARG A 137 -7.12 2.43 -19.20
CA ARG A 137 -7.54 1.34 -20.09
C ARG A 137 -8.08 1.82 -21.44
N PRO A 138 -8.93 2.87 -21.53
CA PRO A 138 -9.46 3.33 -22.82
C PRO A 138 -8.39 3.84 -23.80
N ALA A 139 -7.23 4.27 -23.30
CA ALA A 139 -6.13 4.79 -24.12
C ALA A 139 -5.14 3.70 -24.56
N VAL A 140 -5.22 2.49 -24.01
CA VAL A 140 -4.30 1.41 -24.33
C VAL A 140 -4.79 0.64 -25.55
N GLN A 141 -4.00 0.66 -26.61
CA GLN A 141 -4.24 -0.12 -27.82
C GLN A 141 -3.26 -1.30 -27.86
N VAL A 142 -3.78 -2.49 -28.14
CA VAL A 142 -2.98 -3.71 -28.31
C VAL A 142 -3.16 -4.19 -29.74
N ASP A 143 -2.11 -4.06 -30.53
CA ASP A 143 -2.12 -4.49 -31.93
C ASP A 143 -1.82 -6.00 -32.04
N PRO A 144 -2.38 -6.71 -33.03
CA PRO A 144 -2.13 -8.14 -33.22
C PRO A 144 -0.65 -8.57 -33.25
N PRO A 145 0.27 -7.82 -33.91
CA PRO A 145 1.70 -8.15 -33.87
C PRO A 145 2.29 -8.14 -32.45
N ALA A 146 1.79 -7.27 -31.56
CA ALA A 146 2.26 -7.21 -30.18
C ALA A 146 1.86 -8.49 -29.40
N ILE A 147 0.70 -9.07 -29.70
CA ILE A 147 0.23 -10.33 -29.12
C ILE A 147 1.13 -11.48 -29.57
N GLU A 148 1.42 -11.59 -30.87
CA GLU A 148 2.31 -12.62 -31.42
C GLU A 148 3.73 -12.52 -30.84
N ASP A 149 4.26 -11.30 -30.73
CA ASP A 149 5.57 -11.04 -30.16
C ASP A 149 5.62 -11.36 -28.67
N PHE A 150 4.61 -10.96 -27.90
CA PHE A 150 4.53 -11.30 -26.48
C PHE A 150 4.42 -12.81 -26.27
N TYR A 151 3.59 -13.49 -27.06
CA TYR A 151 3.43 -14.94 -27.00
C TYR A 151 4.77 -15.65 -27.22
N ARG A 152 5.45 -15.32 -28.32
CA ARG A 152 6.70 -15.97 -28.73
C ARG A 152 7.86 -15.68 -27.78
N ASN A 153 8.00 -14.43 -27.34
CA ASN A 153 9.21 -13.97 -26.66
C ASN A 153 9.08 -13.91 -25.13
N THR A 154 7.86 -13.90 -24.58
CA THR A 154 7.64 -13.84 -23.13
C THR A 154 6.86 -15.07 -22.63
N PHE A 155 5.66 -15.30 -23.17
CA PHE A 155 4.74 -16.31 -22.65
C PHE A 155 5.27 -17.73 -22.83
N VAL A 156 5.69 -18.11 -24.04
CA VAL A 156 6.23 -19.45 -24.34
C VAL A 156 7.50 -19.75 -23.53
N PRO A 157 8.53 -18.86 -23.49
CA PRO A 157 9.70 -19.09 -22.66
C PRO A 157 9.38 -19.25 -21.18
N GLN A 158 8.44 -18.46 -20.65
CA GLN A 158 8.04 -18.53 -19.24
C GLN A 158 7.33 -19.85 -18.91
N ALA A 159 6.41 -20.32 -19.78
CA ALA A 159 5.75 -21.61 -19.61
C ALA A 159 6.76 -22.77 -19.60
N LYS A 160 7.69 -22.77 -20.56
CA LYS A 160 8.74 -23.80 -20.65
C LYS A 160 9.68 -23.79 -19.46
N ALA A 161 10.08 -22.60 -18.97
CA ALA A 161 10.89 -22.47 -17.77
C ALA A 161 10.18 -23.02 -16.52
N GLY A 162 8.84 -22.93 -16.49
CA GLY A 162 8.00 -23.55 -15.46
C GLY A 162 7.72 -25.05 -15.66
N GLY A 163 8.29 -25.69 -16.69
CA GLY A 163 8.06 -27.10 -17.01
C GLY A 163 6.67 -27.39 -17.59
N GLN A 164 5.98 -26.38 -18.11
CA GLN A 164 4.66 -26.50 -18.71
C GLN A 164 4.74 -26.42 -20.24
N GLU A 165 3.93 -27.21 -20.92
CA GLU A 165 3.74 -27.03 -22.37
C GLU A 165 2.85 -25.80 -22.59
N PRO A 166 3.29 -24.79 -23.36
CA PRO A 166 2.50 -23.59 -23.59
C PRO A 166 1.21 -23.93 -24.37
N PRO A 167 0.03 -23.41 -23.97
CA PRO A 167 -1.15 -23.46 -24.82
C PRO A 167 -0.92 -22.75 -26.15
N SER A 168 -1.73 -23.06 -27.16
CA SER A 168 -1.65 -22.37 -28.46
C SER A 168 -1.88 -20.87 -28.33
N LEU A 169 -1.39 -20.08 -29.31
CA LEU A 169 -1.62 -18.65 -29.37
C LEU A 169 -3.12 -18.31 -29.28
N ASP A 170 -3.95 -19.04 -30.02
CA ASP A 170 -5.41 -18.87 -30.01
C ASP A 170 -6.02 -19.07 -28.62
N ALA A 171 -5.63 -20.14 -27.91
CA ALA A 171 -6.11 -20.43 -26.56
C ALA A 171 -5.59 -19.43 -25.51
N ALA A 172 -4.43 -18.81 -25.76
CA ALA A 172 -3.83 -17.83 -24.86
C ALA A 172 -4.15 -16.38 -25.24
N HIS A 173 -4.87 -16.14 -26.33
CA HIS A 173 -5.03 -14.83 -26.95
C HIS A 173 -5.55 -13.79 -25.97
N ASP A 174 -6.70 -14.05 -25.34
CA ASP A 174 -7.34 -13.10 -24.43
C ASP A 174 -6.51 -12.83 -23.18
N LEU A 175 -5.80 -13.85 -22.67
CA LEU A 175 -4.90 -13.70 -21.53
C LEU A 175 -3.72 -12.78 -21.86
N ILE A 176 -3.14 -12.95 -23.05
CA ILE A 176 -2.02 -12.13 -23.52
C ILE A 176 -2.50 -10.72 -23.80
N GLN A 177 -3.65 -10.56 -24.43
CA GLN A 177 -4.25 -9.25 -24.68
C GLN A 177 -4.47 -8.51 -23.37
N GLU A 178 -5.08 -9.14 -22.36
CA GLU A 178 -5.28 -8.51 -21.04
C GLU A 178 -3.93 -8.19 -20.36
N ALA A 179 -2.93 -9.07 -20.45
CA ALA A 179 -1.60 -8.80 -19.89
C ALA A 179 -0.92 -7.59 -20.57
N LEU A 180 -1.07 -7.43 -21.88
CA LEU A 180 -0.57 -6.28 -22.63
C LEU A 180 -1.34 -5.01 -22.29
N VAL A 181 -2.67 -5.09 -22.11
CA VAL A 181 -3.48 -3.96 -21.64
C VAL A 181 -3.00 -3.50 -20.26
N GLN A 182 -2.83 -4.43 -19.31
CA GLN A 182 -2.34 -4.12 -17.96
C GLN A 182 -0.93 -3.51 -17.99
N ARG A 183 -0.05 -4.00 -18.86
CA ARG A 183 1.27 -3.38 -19.06
C ARG A 183 1.13 -1.94 -19.54
N GLY A 184 0.30 -1.67 -20.54
CA GLY A 184 0.05 -0.32 -21.02
C GLY A 184 -0.53 0.59 -19.94
N ILE A 185 -1.48 0.11 -19.14
CA ILE A 185 -2.05 0.86 -18.00
C ILE A 185 -0.94 1.26 -17.02
N ASN A 186 -0.05 0.33 -16.66
CA ASN A 186 1.07 0.60 -15.75
C ASN A 186 2.02 1.65 -16.33
N GLU A 187 2.41 1.54 -17.59
CA GLU A 187 3.30 2.50 -18.26
C GLU A 187 2.71 3.91 -18.29
N GLN A 188 1.42 4.03 -18.63
CA GLN A 188 0.72 5.32 -18.63
C GLN A 188 0.58 5.89 -17.21
N SER A 189 0.27 5.03 -16.22
CA SER A 189 0.15 5.41 -14.81
C SER A 189 1.46 5.96 -14.27
N GLU A 190 2.58 5.26 -14.52
CA GLU A 190 3.90 5.71 -14.09
C GLU A 190 4.31 7.03 -14.74
N LYS A 191 4.04 7.18 -16.05
CA LYS A 191 4.29 8.44 -16.75
C LYS A 191 3.49 9.58 -16.12
N TRP A 192 2.20 9.38 -15.90
CA TRP A 192 1.32 10.36 -15.29
C TRP A 192 1.73 10.72 -13.86
N LEU A 193 2.14 9.74 -13.05
CA LEU A 193 2.66 9.98 -11.69
C LEU A 193 3.93 10.84 -11.73
N ARG A 194 4.91 10.48 -12.57
CA ARG A 194 6.15 11.28 -12.72
C ARG A 194 5.85 12.72 -13.12
N GLU A 195 5.00 12.91 -14.13
CA GLU A 195 4.64 14.25 -14.61
C GLU A 195 3.85 15.03 -13.56
N SER A 196 2.90 14.39 -12.87
CA SER A 196 2.07 15.03 -11.86
C SER A 196 2.86 15.43 -10.63
N ARG A 197 3.85 14.64 -10.24
CA ARG A 197 4.70 14.93 -9.08
C ARG A 197 5.50 16.22 -9.23
N THR A 198 5.88 16.58 -10.47
CA THR A 198 6.62 17.84 -10.73
C THR A 198 5.81 19.11 -10.44
N ARG A 199 4.49 18.99 -10.36
CA ARG A 199 3.57 20.12 -10.12
C ARG A 199 3.17 20.27 -8.66
N LEU A 200 3.58 19.33 -7.80
CA LEU A 200 3.19 19.31 -6.40
C LEU A 200 4.20 20.02 -5.52
N HIS A 201 3.70 20.69 -4.49
CA HIS A 201 4.51 21.14 -3.37
C HIS A 201 4.65 20.00 -2.36
N ILE A 202 5.87 19.48 -2.20
CA ILE A 202 6.18 18.36 -1.31
C ILE A 202 7.32 18.79 -0.37
N ASP A 203 7.02 18.86 0.92
CA ASP A 203 8.00 19.09 1.97
C ASP A 203 8.25 17.80 2.74
N ILE A 204 9.40 17.16 2.49
CA ILE A 204 9.81 15.95 3.20
C ILE A 204 10.41 16.33 4.55
N LEU A 205 9.85 15.77 5.62
CA LEU A 205 10.20 16.02 7.02
C LEU A 205 10.79 14.78 7.72
N LEU A 206 10.95 13.69 6.97
CA LEU A 206 11.68 12.50 7.38
C LEU A 206 13.12 12.92 7.74
N GLU A 207 13.42 13.01 9.02
CA GLU A 207 14.80 13.21 9.49
C GLU A 207 15.63 12.06 8.93
N GLY A 208 16.62 12.38 8.09
CA GLY A 208 17.59 11.40 7.64
C GLY A 208 18.16 10.71 8.87
N GLY A 209 17.90 9.41 9.01
CA GLY A 209 18.45 8.60 10.09
C GLY A 209 19.93 8.93 10.17
N SER A 210 20.34 9.55 11.28
CA SER A 210 21.71 9.95 11.50
C SER A 210 22.61 8.73 11.34
N LYS A 211 23.47 8.78 10.32
CA LYS A 211 24.72 8.03 10.08
C LYS A 211 24.75 6.52 10.40
#